data_AF-A0A8B4I9B5-F1
#
_entry.id   AF-A0A8B4I9B5-F1
#
_cell.length_a   1.000
_cell.length_b   1.000
_cell.length_c   1.000
_cell.angle_alpha   90.00
_cell.angle_beta   90.00
_cell.angle_gamma   90.00
#
_symmetry.space_group_name_H-M   'P 1'
#
loop_
_entity.id
_entity.type
_entity.pdbx_description
1 polymer ?
#
loop_
_entity_poly.entity_id
_entity_poly.type
_entity_poly.pdbx_seq_one_letter_code
_entity_poly.pdbx_strand_id
1 'polypeptide(L)'
;MSNIEHAKSNPTLSTMEEFSSVLDIDLVAILAVASSYARHQTPKEFLKGVAGEIAKLERLGVLDKLHHEFEDGKLHSVHPRIRSGEANRQAVLKYKAEGKNQKETAELLGLDKSRVSRLWKDDR
;
A
#
# COMPACT_ATOMS: atom_id res chain seq x y z
N MET A 1 28.87 -18.30 17.96
CA MET A 1 28.55 -17.01 18.60
C MET A 1 27.69 -16.24 17.63
N SER A 2 26.48 -15.84 18.06
CA SER A 2 25.36 -15.49 17.20
C SER A 2 25.47 -14.05 16.68
N ASN A 3 25.09 -13.84 15.41
CA ASN A 3 25.02 -12.56 14.69
C ASN A 3 24.06 -11.52 15.32
N ILE A 4 23.57 -11.75 16.54
CA ILE A 4 22.77 -10.82 17.34
C ILE A 4 23.65 -9.75 18.00
N GLU A 5 24.94 -10.03 18.25
CA GLU A 5 25.85 -9.09 18.93
C GLU A 5 26.28 -7.89 18.07
N HIS A 6 26.12 -7.98 16.74
CA HIS A 6 26.28 -6.84 15.87
C HIS A 6 24.88 -6.34 15.51
N ALA A 7 24.53 -5.15 15.98
CA ALA A 7 23.32 -4.38 15.67
C ALA A 7 23.19 -4.01 14.16
N LYS A 8 23.38 -4.99 13.27
CA LYS A 8 23.27 -4.94 11.81
C LYS A 8 22.23 -5.93 11.28
N SER A 9 21.72 -6.83 12.13
CA SER A 9 20.60 -7.72 11.84
C SER A 9 19.33 -7.01 12.29
N ASN A 10 18.72 -6.26 11.37
CA ASN A 10 17.35 -5.80 11.57
C ASN A 10 16.49 -7.07 11.73
N PRO A 11 15.87 -7.34 12.89
CA PRO A 11 15.06 -8.54 13.06
C PRO A 11 14.01 -8.56 11.95
N THR A 12 14.03 -9.61 11.11
CA THR A 12 13.02 -9.79 10.08
C THR A 12 11.70 -10.15 10.77
N LEU A 13 10.58 -9.79 10.15
CA LEU A 13 9.24 -10.14 10.65
C LEU A 13 9.15 -11.62 11.04
N SER A 14 9.79 -12.52 10.27
CA SER A 14 9.86 -13.95 10.55
C SER A 14 10.53 -14.32 11.88
N THR A 15 11.63 -13.65 12.26
CA THR A 15 12.26 -13.89 13.58
C THR A 15 11.36 -13.45 14.73
N MET A 16 10.62 -12.37 14.48
CA MET A 16 9.65 -11.80 15.41
C MET A 16 8.42 -12.72 15.58
N GLU A 17 7.90 -13.31 14.51
CA GLU A 17 6.83 -14.32 14.53
C GLU A 17 7.25 -15.58 15.31
N GLU A 18 8.50 -16.02 15.15
CA GLU A 18 9.06 -17.15 15.90
C GLU A 18 9.05 -16.88 17.42
N PHE A 19 9.48 -15.68 17.85
CA PHE A 19 9.39 -15.29 19.27
C PHE A 19 7.96 -15.25 19.80
N SER A 20 7.01 -14.74 19.00
CA SER A 20 5.59 -14.71 19.36
C SER A 20 5.05 -16.13 19.62
N SER A 21 5.42 -17.09 18.77
CA SER A 21 5.02 -18.50 18.91
C SER A 21 5.60 -19.19 20.14
N VAL A 22 6.85 -18.87 20.50
CA VAL A 22 7.54 -19.48 21.64
C VAL A 22 7.09 -18.89 22.96
N LEU A 23 6.81 -17.57 22.98
CA LEU A 23 6.42 -16.85 24.19
C LEU A 23 4.93 -16.88 24.47
N ASP A 24 4.10 -17.36 23.53
CA ASP A 24 2.64 -17.25 23.56
C ASP A 24 2.16 -15.80 23.81
N ILE A 25 2.86 -14.86 23.17
CA ILE A 25 2.58 -13.43 23.26
C ILE A 25 2.38 -12.90 21.84
N ASP A 26 1.36 -12.09 21.65
CA ASP A 26 1.07 -11.44 20.37
C ASP A 26 2.28 -10.61 19.87
N LEU A 27 2.68 -10.81 18.62
CA LEU A 27 3.82 -10.12 18.02
C LEU A 27 3.67 -8.58 18.05
N VAL A 28 2.47 -8.06 17.82
CA VAL A 28 2.21 -6.62 17.86
C VAL A 28 2.42 -6.09 19.27
N ALA A 29 2.12 -6.88 20.31
CA ALA A 29 2.42 -6.52 21.69
C ALA A 29 3.93 -6.42 21.94
N ILE A 30 4.73 -7.39 21.46
CA ILE A 30 6.20 -7.36 21.55
C ILE A 30 6.76 -6.13 20.83
N LEU A 31 6.28 -5.88 19.61
CA LEU A 31 6.68 -4.73 18.80
C LEU A 31 6.30 -3.40 19.46
N ALA A 32 5.13 -3.30 20.07
CA ALA A 32 4.67 -2.11 20.76
C ALA A 32 5.55 -1.79 21.98
N VAL A 33 5.95 -2.80 22.76
CA VAL A 33 6.86 -2.61 23.90
C VAL A 33 8.25 -2.20 23.44
N ALA A 34 8.81 -2.88 22.42
CA ALA A 34 10.11 -2.52 21.88
C ALA A 34 10.13 -1.09 21.32
N SER A 35 9.07 -0.70 20.61
CA SER A 35 8.93 0.62 20.01
C SER A 35 8.68 1.72 21.04
N SER A 36 7.96 1.43 22.13
CA SER A 36 7.77 2.39 23.22
C SER A 36 9.08 2.67 23.94
N TYR A 37 9.90 1.65 24.16
CA TYR A 37 11.24 1.79 24.74
C TYR A 37 12.13 2.71 23.91
N ALA A 38 12.17 2.50 22.59
CA ALA A 38 12.95 3.33 21.66
C ALA A 38 12.50 4.82 21.64
N ARG A 39 11.25 5.10 22.01
CA ARG A 39 10.66 6.45 22.04
C ARG A 39 10.61 7.06 23.44
N HIS A 40 11.18 6.39 24.45
CA HIS A 40 11.10 6.78 25.86
C HIS A 40 9.65 7.00 26.34
N GLN A 41 8.74 6.17 25.87
CA GLN A 41 7.31 6.19 26.20
C GLN A 41 6.91 4.93 26.96
N THR A 42 5.86 5.03 27.77
CA THR A 42 5.18 3.83 28.23
C THR A 42 4.49 3.12 27.05
N PRO A 43 4.30 1.79 27.08
CA PRO A 43 3.55 1.09 26.04
C PRO A 43 2.16 1.67 25.80
N LYS A 44 1.49 2.15 26.86
CA LYS A 44 0.17 2.76 26.78
C LYS A 44 0.16 4.10 26.02
N GLU A 45 1.15 4.95 26.26
CA GLU A 45 1.31 6.21 25.53
C GLU A 45 1.66 5.97 24.06
N PHE A 46 2.53 5.00 23.80
CA PHE A 46 2.89 4.60 22.45
C PHE A 46 1.65 4.14 21.67
N LEU A 47 0.86 3.21 22.23
CA LEU A 47 -0.36 2.70 21.58
C LEU A 47 -1.39 3.80 21.34
N LYS A 48 -1.53 4.76 22.26
CA LYS A 48 -2.39 5.94 22.04
C LYS A 48 -1.91 6.77 20.84
N GLY A 49 -0.60 6.95 20.69
CA GLY A 49 -0.01 7.62 19.53
C GLY A 49 -0.28 6.86 18.22
N VAL A 50 -0.08 5.54 18.23
CA VAL A 50 -0.35 4.66 17.07
C VAL A 50 -1.83 4.72 16.65
N ALA A 51 -2.76 4.70 17.61
CA ALA A 51 -4.18 4.88 17.30
C ALA A 51 -4.47 6.21 16.58
N GLY A 52 -3.77 7.28 16.97
CA GLY A 52 -3.84 8.57 16.27
C GLY A 52 -3.29 8.52 14.83
N GLU A 53 -2.22 7.75 14.59
CA GLU A 53 -1.69 7.53 13.23
C GLU A 53 -2.65 6.70 12.38
N ILE A 54 -3.29 5.67 12.93
CA ILE A 54 -4.32 4.89 12.25
C ILE A 54 -5.47 5.81 11.82
N ALA A 55 -5.95 6.68 12.72
CA ALA A 55 -6.99 7.66 12.39
C ALA A 55 -6.55 8.68 11.32
N LYS A 56 -5.26 8.95 11.17
CA LYS A 56 -4.75 9.75 10.03
C LYS A 56 -4.83 8.95 8.73
N LEU A 57 -4.43 7.68 8.74
CA LEU A 57 -4.52 6.79 7.56
C LEU A 57 -5.97 6.60 7.10
N GLU A 58 -6.90 6.46 8.03
CA GLU A 58 -8.35 6.44 7.77
C GLU A 58 -8.81 7.72 7.06
N ARG A 59 -8.49 8.89 7.61
CA ARG A 59 -8.86 10.18 7.00
C ARG A 59 -8.23 10.42 5.63
N LEU A 60 -7.09 9.80 5.36
CA LEU A 60 -6.43 9.83 4.05
C LEU A 60 -7.04 8.81 3.05
N GLY A 61 -8.04 8.03 3.47
CA GLY A 61 -8.69 6.99 2.66
C GLY A 61 -7.76 5.83 2.32
N VAL A 62 -6.70 5.61 3.11
CA VAL A 62 -5.73 4.54 2.88
C VAL A 62 -6.38 3.18 3.16
N LEU A 63 -7.15 3.08 4.26
CA LEU A 63 -7.83 1.84 4.64
C LEU A 63 -8.93 1.43 3.65
N ASP A 64 -9.62 2.39 3.03
CA ASP A 64 -10.63 2.10 2.00
C ASP A 64 -10.01 1.51 0.73
N LYS A 65 -8.79 1.98 0.37
CA LYS A 65 -8.03 1.48 -0.78
C LYS A 65 -7.43 0.10 -0.51
N LEU A 66 -7.06 -0.19 0.74
CA LEU A 66 -6.56 -1.51 1.16
C LEU A 66 -7.56 -2.63 0.86
N HIS A 67 -8.86 -2.39 1.04
CA HIS A 67 -9.89 -3.40 0.73
C HIS A 67 -9.91 -3.80 -0.75
N HIS A 68 -9.51 -2.90 -1.65
CA HIS A 68 -9.42 -3.17 -3.09
C HIS A 68 -8.11 -3.86 -3.49
N GLU A 69 -7.15 -3.95 -2.57
CA GLU A 69 -5.86 -4.62 -2.80
C GLU A 69 -5.83 -6.05 -2.25
N PHE A 70 -6.82 -6.43 -1.42
CA PHE A 70 -6.92 -7.76 -0.81
C PHE A 70 -8.28 -8.39 -1.15
N GLU A 71 -8.30 -9.34 -2.08
CA GLU A 71 -9.44 -10.25 -2.29
C GLU A 71 -9.12 -11.59 -1.61
N ASP A 72 -10.06 -12.14 -0.85
CA ASP A 72 -9.92 -13.43 -0.13
C ASP A 72 -8.64 -13.59 0.71
N GLY A 73 -8.21 -12.52 1.38
CA GLY A 73 -7.02 -12.53 2.24
C GLY A 73 -5.69 -12.63 1.49
N LYS A 74 -5.70 -12.50 0.15
CA LYS A 74 -4.50 -12.47 -0.68
C LYS A 74 -4.31 -11.07 -1.25
N LEU A 75 -3.10 -10.53 -1.07
CA LEU A 75 -2.70 -9.27 -1.69
C LEU A 75 -2.64 -9.46 -3.22
N HIS A 76 -3.58 -8.87 -3.94
CA HIS A 76 -3.52 -8.73 -5.39
C HIS A 76 -2.49 -7.65 -5.74
N SER A 77 -1.21 -8.03 -5.74
CA SER A 77 -0.14 -7.21 -6.30
C SER A 77 -0.27 -7.20 -7.82
N VAL A 78 -1.17 -6.36 -8.32
CA VAL A 78 -1.24 -6.04 -9.75
C VAL A 78 0.05 -5.30 -10.10
N HIS A 79 0.89 -5.91 -10.94
CA HIS A 79 2.17 -5.33 -11.37
C HIS A 79 1.98 -3.85 -11.75
N PRO A 80 2.86 -2.90 -11.32
CA PRO A 80 2.67 -1.46 -11.51
C PRO A 80 2.37 -1.03 -12.96
N ARG A 81 2.94 -1.78 -13.91
CA ARG A 81 2.70 -1.62 -15.36
C ARG A 81 1.27 -1.96 -15.80
N ILE A 82 0.59 -2.88 -15.12
CA ILE A 82 -0.80 -3.28 -15.36
C ILE A 82 -1.75 -2.27 -14.71
N ARG A 83 -1.47 -1.84 -13.46
CA ARG A 83 -2.26 -0.77 -12.78
C ARG A 83 -2.27 0.53 -13.60
N SER A 84 -1.10 0.97 -14.07
CA SER A 84 -1.01 2.16 -14.93
C SER A 84 -1.67 1.94 -16.30
N GLY A 85 -1.71 0.71 -16.82
CA GLY A 85 -2.45 0.37 -18.04
C GLY A 85 -3.96 0.56 -17.88
N GLU A 86 -4.52 -0.01 -16.82
CA GLU A 86 -5.96 0.06 -16.54
C GLU A 86 -6.41 1.47 -16.17
N ALA A 87 -5.65 2.18 -15.33
CA ALA A 87 -5.94 3.58 -15.01
C ALA A 87 -5.95 4.48 -16.26
N ASN A 88 -4.99 4.28 -17.16
CA ASN A 88 -4.96 4.98 -18.45
C ASN A 88 -6.15 4.60 -19.33
N ARG A 89 -6.55 3.32 -19.37
CA ARG A 89 -7.74 2.88 -20.11
C ARG A 89 -9.00 3.57 -19.59
N GLN A 90 -9.23 3.54 -18.28
CA GLN A 90 -10.40 4.18 -17.67
C GLN A 90 -10.44 5.69 -17.92
N ALA A 91 -9.31 6.38 -17.76
CA ALA A 91 -9.22 7.82 -18.01
C ALA A 91 -9.49 8.16 -19.49
N VAL A 92 -8.97 7.36 -20.41
CA VAL A 92 -9.18 7.50 -21.85
C VAL A 92 -10.66 7.28 -22.24
N LEU A 93 -11.32 6.28 -21.65
CA LEU A 93 -12.74 5.99 -21.89
C LEU A 93 -13.66 7.06 -21.29
N LYS A 94 -13.30 7.60 -20.12
CA LYS A 94 -14.00 8.73 -19.50
C LYS A 94 -14.00 9.95 -20.42
N TYR A 95 -12.84 10.37 -20.94
CA TYR A 95 -12.77 11.51 -21.85
C TYR A 95 -13.47 11.27 -23.19
N LYS A 96 -13.48 10.04 -23.69
CA LYS A 96 -14.30 9.65 -24.85
C LYS A 96 -15.80 9.84 -24.57
N ALA A 97 -16.29 9.41 -23.42
CA ALA A 97 -17.68 9.57 -23.01
C ALA A 97 -18.07 11.05 -22.81
N GLU A 98 -17.12 11.89 -22.38
CA GLU A 98 -17.29 13.34 -22.27
C GLU A 98 -17.21 14.07 -23.64
N GLY A 99 -17.08 13.34 -24.74
CA GLY A 99 -17.08 13.88 -26.11
C GLY A 99 -15.75 14.50 -26.56
N LYS A 100 -14.66 14.30 -25.81
CA LYS A 100 -13.33 14.77 -26.22
C LYS A 100 -12.83 13.99 -27.42
N ASN A 101 -12.07 14.66 -28.29
CA ASN A 101 -11.39 13.99 -29.39
C ASN A 101 -10.06 13.37 -28.93
N GLN A 102 -9.49 12.48 -29.75
CA GLN A 102 -8.25 11.75 -29.40
C GLN A 102 -7.04 12.66 -29.16
N LYS A 103 -6.98 13.81 -29.84
CA LYS A 103 -5.88 14.76 -29.69
C LYS A 103 -5.97 15.46 -28.33
N GLU A 104 -7.15 15.95 -27.98
CA GLU A 104 -7.41 16.56 -26.68
C GLU A 104 -7.19 15.57 -25.53
N THR A 105 -7.63 14.32 -25.70
CA THR A 105 -7.44 13.26 -24.70
C THR A 105 -5.95 12.92 -24.49
N ALA A 106 -5.17 12.89 -25.57
CA ALA A 106 -3.72 12.66 -25.51
C ALA A 106 -2.99 13.79 -24.76
N GLU A 107 -3.35 15.04 -25.07
CA GLU A 107 -2.79 16.23 -24.40
C GLU A 107 -3.18 16.28 -22.91
N LEU A 108 -4.43 16.00 -22.57
CA LEU A 108 -4.93 16.01 -21.18
C LEU A 108 -4.32 14.91 -20.30
N LEU A 109 -3.98 13.75 -20.88
CA LEU A 109 -3.42 12.61 -20.15
C LEU A 109 -1.90 12.49 -20.26
N GLY A 110 -1.23 13.33 -21.05
CA GLY A 110 0.20 13.20 -21.32
C GLY A 110 0.56 11.89 -22.01
N LEU A 111 -0.37 11.30 -22.76
CA LEU A 111 -0.20 10.04 -23.48
C LEU A 111 0.08 10.32 -24.95
N ASP A 112 0.79 9.41 -25.62
CA ASP A 112 0.92 9.48 -27.05
C ASP A 112 -0.42 9.16 -27.75
N LYS A 113 -0.66 9.81 -28.89
CA LYS A 113 -1.92 9.67 -29.65
C LYS A 113 -2.17 8.23 -30.10
N SER A 114 -1.13 7.45 -30.35
CA SER A 114 -1.25 6.05 -30.79
C SER A 114 -1.80 5.16 -29.67
N ARG A 115 -1.39 5.40 -28.43
CA ARG A 115 -1.84 4.71 -27.23
C ARG A 115 -3.28 5.04 -26.88
N VAL A 116 -3.69 6.30 -27.03
CA VAL A 116 -5.12 6.70 -26.90
C VAL A 116 -5.96 6.00 -27.97
N SER A 117 -5.52 6.00 -29.23
CA SER A 117 -6.22 5.34 -30.34
C SER A 117 -6.38 3.83 -30.11
N ARG A 118 -5.35 3.16 -29.58
CA ARG A 118 -5.41 1.73 -29.24
C ARG A 118 -6.44 1.46 -28.14
N LEU A 119 -6.38 2.22 -27.05
CA LEU A 119 -7.31 2.09 -25.91
C LEU A 119 -8.77 2.39 -26.28
N TRP A 120 -9.02 3.23 -27.29
CA TRP A 120 -10.36 3.49 -27.83
C TRP A 120 -10.92 2.34 -28.67
N LYS A 121 -10.03 1.57 -29.31
CA LYS A 121 -10.40 0.42 -30.14
C LYS A 121 -10.63 -0.85 -29.30
N ASP A 122 -9.88 -1.00 -28.21
CA ASP A 122 -10.04 -2.06 -27.20
C ASP A 122 -11.29 -1.86 -26.29
N ASP A 123 -12.18 -0.94 -26.66
CA ASP A 123 -13.50 -0.68 -26.07
C ASP A 123 -14.64 -1.35 -26.85
N ARG A 124 -14.32 -2.05 -27.95
CA ARG A 124 -15.29 -2.81 -28.77
C ARG A 124 -15.38 -4.26 -28.36
#